data_AF-A0A497C094-F1
#
_entry.id   AF-A0A497C094-F1
#
_cell.length_a   1.000
_cell.length_b   1.000
_cell.length_c   1.000
_cell.angle_alpha   90.00
_cell.angle_beta   90.00
_cell.angle_gamma   90.00
#
_symmetry.space_group_name_H-M   'P 1'
#
loop_
_entity.id
_entity.type
_entity.pdbx_description
1 polymer ?
#
loop_
_entity_poly.entity_id
_entity_poly.type
_entity_poly.pdbx_seq_one_letter_code
_entity_poly.pdbx_strand_id
1 'polypeptide(L)' 'MFQWRVILLAALAVLLIAAGLLVLILPDSVEGPPLYYFDEQHAVRALDLLGVVFLALGCALAWGGGILWQRRMYAS' A
#
# COMPACT_ATOMS: atom_id res chain seq x y z
N MET A 1 23.35 -16.23 5.14
CA MET A 1 22.02 -16.81 5.43
C MET A 1 20.94 -15.95 4.79
N PHE A 2 20.09 -16.52 3.94
CA PHE A 2 18.98 -15.78 3.32
C PHE A 2 18.00 -15.30 4.40
N GLN A 3 17.78 -13.99 4.46
CA GLN A 3 16.83 -13.37 5.39
C GLN A 3 15.41 -13.46 4.81
N TRP A 4 14.91 -14.68 4.61
CA TRP A 4 13.62 -14.97 3.95
C TRP A 4 12.46 -14.13 4.47
N ARG A 5 12.42 -13.84 5.77
CA ARG A 5 11.38 -12.99 6.38
C ARG A 5 11.41 -11.56 5.85
N VAL A 6 12.59 -10.98 5.64
CA VAL A 6 12.75 -9.63 5.07
C VAL A 6 12.35 -9.62 3.59
N ILE A 7 12.75 -10.67 2.85
CA ILE A 7 12.43 -10.81 1.42
C ILE A 7 10.91 -10.92 1.22
N LEU A 8 10.23 -11.75 2.02
CA LEU A 8 8.77 -11.89 1.96
C LEU A 8 8.05 -10.59 2.34
N LEU A 9 8.51 -9.88 3.36
CA LEU A 9 7.95 -8.58 3.73
C LEU A 9 8.12 -7.53 2.62
N ALA A 10 9.29 -7.49 1.98
CA ALA A 10 9.55 -6.59 0.86
C ALA A 10 8.69 -6.93 -0.36
N ALA A 11 8.59 -8.22 -0.72
CA ALA A 11 7.74 -8.66 -1.82
C ALA A 11 6.26 -8.31 -1.57
N LEU A 12 5.76 -8.58 -0.37
CA LEU A 12 4.39 -8.24 0.01
C LEU A 12 4.14 -6.73 0.02
N ALA A 13 5.10 -5.93 0.50
CA ALA A 13 5.02 -4.48 0.46
C ALA A 13 4.89 -3.95 -0.98
N VAL A 14 5.70 -4.47 -1.91
CA VAL A 14 5.64 -4.11 -3.33
C VAL A 14 4.29 -4.48 -3.93
N LEU A 15 3.78 -5.68 -3.67
CA LEU A 15 2.47 -6.12 -4.18
C LEU A 15 1.32 -5.25 -3.67
N LEU A 16 1.33 -4.88 -2.39
CA LEU A 16 0.32 -4.00 -1.80
C LEU A 16 0.40 -2.58 -2.37
N ILE A 17 1.60 -2.02 -2.54
CA ILE A 17 1.77 -0.71 -3.14
C ILE A 17 1.27 -0.72 -4.59
N ALA A 18 1.68 -1.72 -5.38
CA ALA A 18 1.25 -1.86 -6.76
C ALA A 18 -0.28 -2.00 -6.86
N ALA A 19 -0.89 -2.83 -6.00
CA ALA A 19 -2.35 -2.97 -5.95
C ALA A 19 -3.03 -1.66 -5.55
N GLY A 20 -2.52 -0.94 -4.55
CA GLY A 20 -3.06 0.36 -4.13
C GLY A 20 -3.01 1.41 -5.23
N LEU A 21 -1.89 1.49 -5.95
CA LEU A 21 -1.75 2.39 -7.11
C LEU A 21 -2.67 2.00 -8.27
N LEU A 22 -2.81 0.69 -8.54
CA LEU A 22 -3.75 0.21 -9.56
C LEU A 22 -5.18 0.57 -9.22
N VAL A 23 -5.57 0.49 -7.95
CA VAL A 23 -6.91 0.89 -7.50
C VAL A 23 -7.10 2.41 -7.62
N LEU A 24 -6.09 3.21 -7.29
CA LEU A 24 -6.17 4.68 -7.33
C LEU A 24 -6.13 5.29 -8.74
N ILE A 25 -5.74 4.51 -9.75
CA ILE A 25 -5.73 4.95 -11.15
C ILE A 25 -6.95 4.44 -11.93
N LEU A 26 -7.89 3.77 -11.24
CA LEU A 26 -9.12 3.31 -11.89
C LEU A 26 -9.93 4.51 -12.40
N PRO A 27 -10.63 4.38 -13.55
CA PRO A 27 -11.51 5.44 -14.02
C PRO A 27 -12.83 5.48 -13.25
N ASP A 28 -13.47 6.65 -13.24
CA ASP A 28 -14.72 6.92 -12.54
C ASP A 28 -15.87 5.93 -12.82
N SER A 29 -15.85 5.25 -13.95
CA SER A 29 -16.88 4.25 -14.28
C SER A 29 -16.84 3.01 -13.38
N VAL A 30 -15.73 2.74 -12.69
CA VAL A 30 -15.51 1.52 -11.90
C VAL A 30 -15.13 1.76 -10.43
N GLU A 31 -14.92 3.01 -10.01
CA GLU A 31 -14.55 3.38 -8.62
C GLU A 31 -15.64 3.10 -7.57
N GLY A 32 -16.84 2.74 -8.02
CA GLY A 32 -17.98 2.39 -7.16
C GLY A 32 -18.72 3.61 -6.61
N PRO A 33 -19.53 3.43 -5.55
CA PRO A 33 -20.33 4.52 -5.01
C PRO A 33 -19.44 5.61 -4.36
N PRO A 34 -19.77 6.88 -4.55
CA PRO A 34 -19.10 7.98 -3.88
C PRO A 34 -19.43 7.98 -2.39
N LEU A 35 -18.39 8.11 -1.56
CA LEU A 35 -18.50 8.17 -0.11
C LEU A 35 -18.55 9.63 0.38
N TYR A 36 -17.81 10.51 -0.30
CA TYR A 36 -17.73 11.92 0.07
C TYR A 36 -17.50 12.78 -1.17
N TYR A 37 -18.26 13.86 -1.30
CA TYR A 37 -18.09 14.84 -2.37
C TYR A 37 -17.36 16.07 -1.83
N PHE A 38 -16.24 16.43 -2.45
CA PHE A 38 -15.53 17.67 -2.17
C PHE A 38 -16.11 18.83 -2.98
N ASP A 39 -16.37 18.62 -4.28
CA ASP A 39 -17.14 19.52 -5.14
C ASP A 39 -17.84 18.75 -6.28
N GLU A 40 -18.35 19.45 -7.31
CA GLU A 40 -19.03 18.85 -8.46
C GLU A 40 -18.14 17.95 -9.33
N GLN A 41 -16.82 18.09 -9.25
CA GLN A 41 -15.82 17.37 -10.04
C GLN A 41 -14.96 16.41 -9.20
N HIS A 42 -14.94 16.55 -7.87
CA HIS A 42 -14.09 15.76 -6.98
C HIS A 42 -14.92 15.01 -5.95
N ALA A 43 -14.94 13.68 -6.06
CA ALA A 43 -15.53 12.78 -5.08
C ALA A 43 -14.50 11.75 -4.63
N VAL A 44 -14.45 11.49 -3.32
CA VAL A 44 -13.77 10.31 -2.77
C VAL A 44 -14.72 9.15 -2.81
N ARG A 45 -14.27 8.07 -3.40
CA ARG A 45 -15.07 6.87 -3.63
C ARG A 45 -14.51 5.70 -2.85
N ALA A 46 -15.31 4.64 -2.77
CA ALA A 46 -14.96 3.48 -1.96
C ALA A 46 -13.63 2.85 -2.37
N LEU A 47 -13.35 2.79 -3.68
CA LEU A 47 -12.09 2.24 -4.17
C LEU A 47 -10.90 3.14 -3.86
N ASP A 48 -11.03 4.46 -3.85
CA ASP A 48 -9.93 5.36 -3.48
C ASP A 48 -9.46 5.09 -2.06
N LEU A 49 -10.42 4.94 -1.13
CA LEU A 49 -10.12 4.65 0.26
C LEU A 49 -9.42 3.29 0.40
N LEU A 50 -9.85 2.29 -0.37
CA LEU A 50 -9.21 0.98 -0.43
C LEU A 50 -7.78 1.06 -0.97
N GLY A 51 -7.56 1.85 -2.04
CA GLY A 51 -6.26 2.08 -2.63
C GLY A 51 -5.29 2.77 -1.66
N VAL A 52 -5.76 3.79 -0.94
CA VAL A 52 -5.00 4.46 0.13
C VAL A 52 -4.65 3.48 1.25
N VAL A 53 -5.58 2.61 1.66
CA VAL A 53 -5.31 1.58 2.68
C VAL A 53 -4.21 0.63 2.22
N PHE A 54 -4.26 0.16 0.98
CA PHE A 54 -3.21 -0.70 0.42
C PHE A 54 -1.85 -0.02 0.36
N LEU A 55 -1.80 1.26 -0.04
CA LEU A 55 -0.57 2.05 0.00
C LEU A 55 -0.02 2.18 1.42
N ALA A 56 -0.86 2.53 2.39
CA ALA A 56 -0.45 2.70 3.78
C ALA A 56 0.11 1.40 4.38
N LEU A 57 -0.56 0.27 4.13
CA LEU A 57 -0.10 -1.04 4.57
C LEU A 57 1.21 -1.46 3.89
N GLY A 58 1.33 -1.24 2.57
CA GLY A 58 2.55 -1.52 1.83
C GLY A 58 3.75 -0.72 2.34
N CYS A 59 3.57 0.59 2.58
CA CYS A 59 4.58 1.44 3.19
C CYS A 59 4.96 0.97 4.60
N ALA A 60 3.99 0.62 5.45
CA ALA A 60 4.24 0.12 6.79
C ALA A 60 5.06 -1.18 6.77
N LEU A 61 4.76 -2.10 5.84
CA LEU A 61 5.52 -3.34 5.69
C LEU A 61 6.93 -3.11 5.13
N ALA A 62 7.10 -2.19 4.18
CA ALA A 62 8.42 -1.80 3.67
C ALA A 62 9.30 -1.24 4.80
N TRP A 63 8.75 -0.32 5.60
CA TRP A 63 9.44 0.27 6.74
C TRP A 63 9.75 -0.77 7.82
N GLY A 64 8.77 -1.61 8.17
CA GLY A 64 8.94 -2.69 9.15
C GLY A 64 9.97 -3.72 8.70
N GLY A 65 10.01 -4.06 7.41
CA GLY A 65 11.03 -4.90 6.80
C GLY A 65 12.43 -4.28 6.92
N GLY A 66 12.55 -2.97 6.68
CA GLY A 66 13.78 -2.20 6.86
C GLY A 66 14.28 -2.22 8.32
N ILE A 67 13.40 -1.93 9.29
CA ILE A 67 13.74 -2.00 10.72
C ILE A 67 14.18 -3.42 11.11
N LEU A 68 13.46 -4.44 10.65
CA LEU A 68 13.79 -5.84 10.96
C LEU A 68 15.16 -6.23 10.39
N TRP A 69 15.44 -5.84 9.16
CA TRP A 69 16.73 -6.09 8.52
C TRP A 69 17.87 -5.37 9.24
N GLN A 70 17.68 -4.08 9.53
CA GLN A 70 18.63 -3.26 10.26
C GLN A 70 18.98 -3.90 11.61
N ARG A 71 17.97 -4.27 12.40
CA ARG A 71 18.17 -4.96 13.68
C ARG A 71 18.97 -6.26 13.55
N ARG A 72 18.75 -7.04 12.49
CA ARG A 72 19.49 -8.29 12.28
C ARG A 72 20.93 -8.08 11.83
N MET A 73 21.22 -6.99 11.10
CA MET A 73 22.59 -6.68 10.66
C MET A 73 23.42 -6.07 11.80
N TYR A 74 22.85 -5.16 12.58
CA TYR A 74 23.55 -4.49 13.69
C TYR A 74 23.54 -5.24 15.03
N ALA A 75 22.78 -6.33 15.15
CA ALA A 75 22.87 -7.25 16.30
C ALA A 75 23.97 -8.31 16.13
N SER A 76 24.82 -8.18 15.09
CA SER A 76 25.97 -9.03 14.81
C SER A 76 27.25 -8.41 15.34
#